data_AF-A0A8T4YX98-F1
#
_entry.id   AF-A0A8T4YX98-F1
#
_cell.length_a   1.000
_cell.length_b   1.000
_cell.length_c   1.000
_cell.angle_alpha   90.00
_cell.angle_beta   90.00
_cell.angle_gamma   90.00
#
_symmetry.space_group_name_H-M   'P 1'
#
loop_
_entity.id
_entity.type
_entity.pdbx_description
1 polymer ?
#
loop_
_entity_poly.entity_id
_entity_poly.type
_entity_poly.pdbx_seq_one_letter_code
_entity_poly.pdbx_strand_id
1 'polypeptide(L)'
;MSNPYFTLMEVVRQLGVAVPSSGWQMTRLKEELERIIAPVPVPVAIDEVDAILFKEREPLVYYLNRLPNVTLVLVSNRFEDLAGVPARAKSSLQPVPVIFPPHTAE
;
A
#
# COMPACT_ATOMS: atom_id res chain seq x y z
N MET A 1 -0.61 7.73 13.92
CA MET A 1 -0.41 6.26 13.88
C MET A 1 -1.09 5.72 12.63
N SER A 2 -0.35 5.38 11.58
CA SER A 2 -0.93 4.76 10.38
C SER A 2 -1.49 3.37 10.74
N ASN A 3 -2.78 3.15 10.43
CA ASN A 3 -3.50 1.88 10.60
C ASN A 3 -3.93 1.44 9.19
N PRO A 4 -3.68 0.18 8.79
CA PRO A 4 -4.03 -0.31 7.46
C PRO A 4 -5.49 -0.08 7.05
N TYR A 5 -6.44 -0.14 7.99
CA TYR A 5 -7.82 0.22 7.70
C TYR A 5 -7.96 1.68 7.22
N PHE A 6 -7.35 2.62 7.94
CA PHE A 6 -7.42 4.04 7.58
C PHE A 6 -6.63 4.32 6.30
N THR A 7 -5.52 3.62 6.06
CA THR A 7 -4.78 3.71 4.80
C THR A 7 -5.64 3.28 3.61
N LEU A 8 -6.29 2.11 3.68
CA LEU A 8 -7.16 1.65 2.61
C LEU A 8 -8.37 2.55 2.42
N MET A 9 -8.99 3.01 3.52
CA MET A 9 -10.09 3.97 3.49
C MET A 9 -9.71 5.24 2.73
N GLU A 10 -8.51 5.76 2.98
CA GLU A 10 -8.02 6.97 2.33
C GLU A 10 -7.74 6.74 0.83
N VAL A 11 -7.13 5.61 0.45
CA VAL A 11 -6.97 5.22 -0.95
C VAL A 11 -8.33 5.18 -1.68
N VAL A 12 -9.32 4.53 -1.09
CA VAL A 12 -10.67 4.40 -1.70
C VAL A 12 -11.37 5.76 -1.80
N ARG A 13 -11.19 6.67 -0.83
CA ARG A 13 -11.70 8.04 -0.90
C ARG A 13 -11.04 8.86 -2.00
N GLN A 14 -9.72 8.76 -2.14
CA GLN A 14 -8.97 9.50 -3.18
C GLN A 14 -9.35 9.03 -4.59
N LEU A 15 -9.84 7.80 -4.73
CA LEU A 15 -10.42 7.29 -5.98
C LEU A 15 -11.88 7.71 -6.22
N GLY A 16 -12.43 8.61 -5.40
CA GLY A 16 -13.73 9.24 -5.62
C GLY A 16 -14.91 8.56 -4.94
N VAL A 17 -14.69 7.62 -4.03
CA VAL A 17 -15.78 6.99 -3.26
C VAL A 17 -16.14 7.85 -2.06
N ALA A 18 -17.44 8.10 -1.88
CA ALA A 18 -17.98 8.71 -0.67
C ALA A 18 -17.98 7.70 0.50
N VAL A 19 -16.79 7.39 1.04
CA VAL A 19 -16.64 6.51 2.20
C VAL A 19 -16.97 7.29 3.48
N PRO A 20 -17.95 6.86 4.29
CA PRO A 20 -18.29 7.52 5.55
C PRO A 20 -17.11 7.51 6.53
N SER A 21 -17.16 8.38 7.55
CA SER A 21 -16.11 8.47 8.57
C SER A 21 -15.97 7.20 9.43
N SER A 22 -17.01 6.38 9.49
CA SER A 22 -17.03 5.10 10.21
C SER A 22 -18.11 4.15 9.66
N GLY A 23 -18.09 2.89 10.14
CA GLY A 23 -19.15 1.90 9.86
C GLY A 23 -18.88 0.99 8.66
N TRP A 24 -17.91 1.30 7.81
CA TRP A 24 -17.47 0.36 6.79
C TRP A 24 -16.51 -0.67 7.39
N GLN A 25 -16.67 -1.92 6.97
CA GLN A 25 -15.72 -2.98 7.30
C GLN A 25 -14.58 -2.99 6.28
N MET A 26 -13.44 -3.56 6.67
CA MET A 26 -12.29 -3.75 5.79
C MET A 26 -12.67 -4.49 4.49
N THR A 27 -13.54 -5.50 4.59
CA THR A 27 -14.06 -6.27 3.44
C THR A 27 -14.76 -5.37 2.43
N ARG A 28 -15.67 -4.50 2.89
CA ARG A 28 -16.38 -3.55 2.03
C ARG A 28 -15.44 -2.57 1.34
N LEU A 29 -14.39 -2.10 2.03
CA LEU A 29 -13.38 -1.23 1.41
C LEU A 29 -12.64 -1.93 0.28
N LYS A 30 -12.29 -3.22 0.46
CA LYS A 30 -11.63 -4.04 -0.56
C LYS A 30 -12.52 -4.25 -1.78
N GLU A 31 -13.79 -4.59 -1.55
CA GLU A 31 -14.79 -4.76 -2.63
C GLU A 31 -14.97 -3.49 -3.46
N GLU A 32 -15.06 -2.33 -2.81
CA GLU A 32 -15.20 -1.05 -3.51
C GLU A 32 -13.93 -0.66 -4.27
N LEU A 33 -12.74 -0.91 -3.69
CA LEU A 33 -11.48 -0.71 -4.39
C LEU A 33 -11.45 -1.56 -5.67
N GLU A 34 -11.70 -2.86 -5.56
CA GLU A 34 -11.69 -3.81 -6.67
C GLU A 34 -12.65 -3.40 -7.79
N ARG A 35 -13.85 -2.94 -7.43
CA ARG A 35 -14.86 -2.43 -8.38
C ARG A 35 -14.34 -1.23 -9.18
N ILE A 36 -13.59 -0.33 -8.55
CA ILE A 36 -13.17 0.95 -9.16
C ILE A 36 -11.91 0.80 -9.98
N ILE A 37 -11.00 -0.09 -9.58
CA ILE A 37 -9.79 -0.39 -10.34
C ILE A 37 -10.04 -1.37 -11.49
N ALA A 38 -11.16 -2.10 -11.50
CA ALA A 38 -11.47 -3.06 -12.57
C ALA A 38 -11.39 -2.47 -14.00
N PRO A 39 -11.94 -1.27 -14.28
CA PRO A 39 -11.89 -0.68 -15.62
C PRO A 39 -10.59 0.09 -15.94
N VAL A 40 -9.76 0.45 -14.96
CA VAL A 40 -8.65 1.38 -15.16
C VAL A 40 -7.44 1.03 -14.30
N PRO A 41 -6.21 1.01 -14.87
CA PRO A 41 -4.99 0.89 -14.07
C PRO A 41 -4.84 2.07 -13.10
N VAL A 42 -4.50 1.78 -11.85
CA VAL A 42 -4.35 2.78 -10.78
C VAL A 42 -2.98 2.69 -10.13
N PRO A 43 -2.17 3.78 -10.15
CA PRO A 43 -1.01 3.87 -9.29
C PRO A 43 -1.43 4.17 -7.86
N VAL A 44 -0.93 3.39 -6.90
CA VAL A 44 -1.11 3.63 -5.46
C VAL A 44 0.26 3.90 -4.86
N ALA A 45 0.49 5.13 -4.41
CA ALA A 45 1.70 5.52 -3.71
C ALA A 45 1.45 5.53 -2.20
N ILE A 46 2.27 4.78 -1.44
CA ILE A 46 2.22 4.77 0.02
C ILE A 46 3.55 5.30 0.53
N ASP A 47 3.49 6.47 1.15
CA ASP A 47 4.62 7.05 1.87
C ASP A 47 4.73 6.47 3.29
N GLU A 48 5.94 6.45 3.83
CA GLU A 48 6.29 5.86 5.13
C GLU A 48 5.71 4.44 5.32
N VAL A 49 5.86 3.57 4.32
CA VAL A 49 5.27 2.21 4.32
C VAL A 49 5.69 1.37 5.54
N ASP A 50 6.85 1.68 6.13
CA ASP A 50 7.38 1.05 7.34
C ASP A 50 6.36 1.08 8.50
N ALA A 51 5.53 2.13 8.55
CA ALA A 51 4.52 2.28 9.58
C ALA A 51 3.36 1.27 9.49
N ILE A 52 3.16 0.61 8.35
CA ILE A 52 2.08 -0.37 8.14
C ILE A 52 2.59 -1.79 7.90
N LEU A 53 3.81 -1.93 7.36
CA LEU A 53 4.33 -3.20 6.87
C LEU A 53 4.51 -4.25 7.98
N PHE A 54 4.80 -3.81 9.22
CA PHE A 54 5.05 -4.70 10.38
C PHE A 54 3.86 -4.93 11.30
N LYS A 55 2.69 -4.33 11.01
CA LYS A 55 1.56 -4.30 11.96
C LYS A 55 0.54 -5.43 11.82
N GLU A 56 0.53 -6.19 10.71
CA GLU A 56 -0.53 -7.16 10.42
C GLU A 56 -0.04 -8.55 10.05
N ARG A 57 -0.86 -9.57 10.33
CA ARG A 57 -0.66 -10.97 9.88
C ARG A 57 -0.80 -11.13 8.36
N GLU A 58 -1.70 -10.36 7.74
CA GLU A 58 -1.85 -10.27 6.27
C GLU A 58 -1.69 -8.79 5.88
N PRO A 59 -0.49 -8.36 5.45
CA PRO A 59 -0.22 -6.94 5.24
C PRO A 59 -1.07 -6.35 4.11
N LEU A 60 -1.69 -5.19 4.32
CA LEU A 60 -2.37 -4.41 3.27
C LEU A 60 -1.53 -4.28 1.98
N VAL A 61 -0.22 -4.07 2.12
CA VAL A 61 0.74 -4.01 1.01
C VAL A 61 0.70 -5.29 0.15
N TYR A 62 0.62 -6.46 0.79
CA TYR A 62 0.51 -7.74 0.08
C TYR A 62 -0.82 -7.86 -0.67
N TYR A 63 -1.92 -7.43 -0.06
CA TYR A 63 -3.23 -7.39 -0.72
C TYR A 63 -3.20 -6.49 -1.97
N LEU A 64 -2.75 -5.25 -1.84
CA LEU A 64 -2.69 -4.29 -2.95
C LEU A 64 -1.82 -4.78 -4.10
N ASN A 65 -0.66 -5.40 -3.80
CA ASN A 65 0.24 -5.92 -4.80
C ASN A 65 -0.32 -7.12 -5.60
N ARG A 66 -1.37 -7.78 -5.11
CA ARG A 66 -2.03 -8.88 -5.84
C ARG A 66 -3.15 -8.41 -6.76
N LEU A 67 -3.51 -7.13 -6.70
CA LEU A 67 -4.55 -6.57 -7.56
C LEU A 67 -3.97 -6.31 -8.96
N PRO A 68 -4.56 -6.88 -10.03
CA PRO A 68 -3.96 -6.88 -11.37
C PRO A 68 -3.85 -5.49 -12.00
N ASN A 69 -4.70 -4.55 -11.59
CA ASN A 69 -4.74 -3.18 -12.10
C ASN A 69 -4.11 -2.17 -11.15
N VAL A 70 -3.35 -2.60 -10.15
CA VAL A 70 -2.66 -1.70 -9.21
C VAL A 70 -1.17 -1.73 -9.48
N THR A 71 -0.59 -0.55 -9.71
CA THR A 71 0.86 -0.36 -9.64
C THR A 71 1.19 0.25 -8.29
N LEU A 72 1.96 -0.46 -7.47
CA LEU A 72 2.26 -0.03 -6.11
C LEU A 72 3.62 0.68 -6.08
N VAL A 73 3.64 1.91 -5.54
CA VAL A 73 4.86 2.68 -5.28
C VAL A 73 4.99 2.81 -3.77
N LEU A 74 6.06 2.26 -3.21
CA LEU A 74 6.30 2.24 -1.77
C LEU A 74 7.50 3.12 -1.46
N VAL A 75 7.32 4.11 -0.59
CA VAL A 75 8.40 4.97 -0.10
C VAL A 75 8.70 4.59 1.35
N SER A 76 9.98 4.36 1.62
CA SER A 76 10.50 3.91 2.92
C SER A 76 11.81 4.62 3.19
N ASN A 77 12.04 4.96 4.46
CA ASN A 77 13.33 5.46 4.93
C ASN A 77 14.20 4.34 5.51
N ARG A 78 13.69 3.11 5.55
CA ARG A 78 14.33 1.93 6.16
C ARG A 78 14.39 0.78 5.16
N PHE A 79 15.00 1.04 4.00
CA PHE A 79 15.11 0.04 2.94
C PHE A 79 15.79 -1.27 3.41
N GLU A 80 16.72 -1.17 4.37
CA GLU A 80 17.38 -2.31 5.02
C GLU A 80 16.39 -3.27 5.71
N ASP A 81 15.24 -2.77 6.18
CA ASP A 81 14.19 -3.54 6.85
C ASP A 81 13.32 -4.36 5.88
N LEU A 82 13.44 -4.16 4.56
CA LEU A 82 12.87 -5.09 3.57
C LEU A 82 13.49 -6.49 3.70
N ALA A 83 14.63 -6.64 4.39
CA ALA A 83 15.15 -7.91 4.87
C ALA A 83 14.15 -8.66 5.77
N GLY A 84 13.34 -7.95 6.56
CA GLY A 84 12.34 -8.49 7.50
C GLY A 84 10.96 -8.79 6.90
N VAL A 85 10.70 -8.42 5.63
CA VAL A 85 9.48 -8.82 4.93
C VAL A 85 9.46 -10.36 4.80
N PRO A 86 8.36 -11.05 5.15
CA PRO A 86 8.27 -12.50 4.97
C PRO A 86 8.62 -12.90 3.53
N ALA A 87 9.39 -13.98 3.34
CA ALA A 87 9.86 -14.42 2.02
C ALA A 87 8.75 -14.52 0.96
N ARG A 88 7.52 -14.87 1.39
CA ARG A 88 6.32 -14.92 0.54
C ARG A 88 5.92 -13.55 -0.02
N ALA A 89 6.00 -12.49 0.80
CA ALA A 89 5.68 -11.14 0.38
C ALA A 89 6.80 -10.53 -0.48
N LYS A 90 8.08 -10.86 -0.25
CA LYS A 90 9.17 -10.43 -1.15
C LYS A 90 9.02 -11.01 -2.56
N SER A 91 8.67 -12.29 -2.65
CA SER A 91 8.51 -12.99 -3.93
C SER A 91 7.36 -12.42 -4.77
N SER A 92 6.27 -11.98 -4.12
CA SER A 92 5.17 -11.33 -4.83
C SER A 92 5.46 -9.86 -5.16
N LEU A 93 6.14 -9.13 -4.27
CA LEU A 93 6.40 -7.69 -4.45
C LEU A 93 7.39 -7.41 -5.57
N GLN A 94 8.36 -8.32 -5.81
CA GLN A 94 9.47 -8.14 -6.77
C GLN A 94 9.90 -6.68 -6.93
N PRO A 95 10.22 -5.99 -5.82
CA PRO A 95 10.38 -4.55 -5.86
C PRO A 95 11.55 -4.19 -6.78
N VAL A 96 11.36 -3.19 -7.63
CA VAL A 96 12.43 -2.54 -8.36
C VAL A 96 12.91 -1.38 -7.49
N PRO A 97 14.01 -1.53 -6.73
CA PRO A 97 14.40 -0.50 -5.79
C PRO A 97 14.96 0.72 -6.52
N VAL A 98 14.45 1.89 -6.15
CA VAL A 98 15.02 3.18 -6.54
C VAL A 98 15.58 3.80 -5.27
N ILE A 99 16.91 3.86 -5.18
CA ILE A 99 17.61 4.39 -3.99
C ILE A 99 17.86 5.88 -4.21
N PHE A 100 17.33 6.71 -3.32
CA PHE A 100 17.60 8.14 -3.30
C PHE A 100 18.84 8.39 -2.43
N PRO A 101 20.00 8.74 -3.02
CA PRO A 101 21.17 9.07 -2.21
C PRO A 101 20.89 10.34 -1.40
N PRO A 102 21.47 10.47 -0.19
CA PRO A 102 21.37 11.71 0.58
C PRO A 102 21.93 12.87 -0.24
N HIS A 103 21.34 14.05 -0.06
CA HIS A 103 21.83 15.25 -0.72
C HIS A 103 23.28 15.51 -0.33
N THR A 104 24.14 15.69 -1.34
CA THR A 104 25.45 16.30 -1.15
C THR A 104 25.23 17.79 -0.94
N ALA A 105 25.91 18.37 0.05
CA ALA A 105 25.92 19.81 0.26
C ALA A 105 26.74 20.46 -0.87
N GLU A 106 26.11 20.68 -2.02
CA GLU A 106 26.57 21.59 -3.08
C GLU A 106 25.56 22.72 -3.25
#